data_AF-A0A937NXH9-F1
#
_entry.id   AF-A0A937NXH9-F1
#
_cell.length_a   1.000
_cell.length_b   1.000
_cell.length_c   1.000
_cell.angle_alpha   90.00
_cell.angle_beta   90.00
_cell.angle_gamma   90.00
#
_symmetry.space_group_name_H-M   'P 1'
#
loop_
_entity.id
_entity.type
_entity.pdbx_description
1 polymer ?
#
loop_
_entity_poly.entity_id
_entity_poly.type
_entity_poly.pdbx_seq_one_letter_code
_entity_poly.pdbx_strand_id
1 'polypeptide(L)'
;MSLLAKYAILMGVVLAPLYAIMILAPGLAMRGLRTFPRSRVMGGVLSVIGFAWAGWLLHQTPMGRFEQYRQALYALLPVICILVNILNSELLAPRALGGIMMLVPAPLLGAARWHPSPWRYLVIVTAYVLVIKGMALILSPYIFRRGGERTVKSEALCRAWGGFGMAVAVLLVVLGITVY
;
A
#
# COMPACT_ATOMS: atom_id res chain seq x y z
N MET A 1 10.33 4.29 -22.01
CA MET A 1 10.13 4.30 -20.54
C MET A 1 10.19 2.88 -20.03
N SER A 2 11.12 2.59 -19.12
CA SER A 2 11.23 1.26 -18.49
C SER A 2 9.99 0.91 -17.67
N LEU A 3 9.81 -0.37 -17.32
CA LEU A 3 8.75 -0.77 -16.39
C LEU A 3 8.92 -0.10 -15.01
N LEU A 4 10.17 0.08 -14.57
CA LEU A 4 10.49 0.75 -13.31
C LEU A 4 10.03 2.21 -13.32
N ALA A 5 10.26 2.94 -14.43
CA ALA A 5 9.76 4.29 -14.64
C ALA A 5 8.23 4.38 -14.48
N LYS A 6 7.51 3.48 -15.16
CA LYS A 6 6.04 3.44 -15.12
C LYS A 6 5.53 3.21 -13.70
N TYR A 7 6.10 2.25 -12.97
CA TYR A 7 5.70 1.97 -11.59
C TYR A 7 6.06 3.09 -10.61
N ALA A 8 7.23 3.73 -10.78
CA ALA A 8 7.63 4.86 -9.96
C ALA A 8 6.69 6.06 -10.15
N ILE A 9 6.36 6.39 -11.40
CA ILE A 9 5.39 7.45 -11.73
C ILE A 9 4.01 7.10 -11.18
N LEU A 10 3.54 5.86 -11.39
CA LEU A 10 2.24 5.43 -10.89
C LEU A 10 2.16 5.58 -9.36
N MET A 11 3.17 5.15 -8.61
CA MET A 11 3.20 5.37 -7.17
C MET A 11 3.17 6.84 -6.80
N GLY A 12 3.98 7.67 -7.46
CA GLY A 12 4.01 9.10 -7.22
C GLY A 12 2.64 9.76 -7.47
N VAL A 13 1.99 9.42 -8.58
CA VAL A 13 0.66 9.92 -8.95
C VAL A 13 -0.43 9.46 -7.99
N VAL A 14 -0.36 8.23 -7.47
CA VAL A 14 -1.32 7.72 -6.48
C VAL A 14 -1.11 8.37 -5.10
N LEU A 15 0.14 8.60 -4.70
CA LEU A 15 0.49 9.18 -3.40
C LEU A 15 0.29 10.70 -3.34
N ALA A 16 0.56 11.41 -4.44
CA ALA A 16 0.45 12.87 -4.52
C ALA A 16 -0.90 13.43 -4.05
N PRO A 17 -2.08 12.94 -4.50
CA PRO A 17 -3.36 13.46 -4.03
C PRO A 17 -3.61 13.20 -2.54
N LEU A 18 -3.17 12.04 -2.02
CA LEU A 18 -3.32 11.71 -0.60
C LEU A 18 -2.56 12.73 0.27
N TYR A 19 -1.33 13.08 -0.12
CA TYR A 19 -0.52 14.06 0.59
C TYR A 19 -0.91 15.51 0.29
N ALA A 20 -1.41 15.81 -0.91
CA ALA A 20 -1.95 17.12 -1.26
C ALA A 20 -3.12 17.51 -0.36
N ILE A 21 -4.04 16.58 -0.09
CA ILE A 21 -5.17 16.81 0.82
C ILE A 21 -4.69 17.13 2.23
N MET A 22 -3.60 16.52 2.72
CA MET A 22 -3.01 16.85 4.03
C MET A 22 -2.45 18.27 4.10
N ILE A 23 -1.96 18.81 2.99
CA ILE A 23 -1.39 20.17 2.91
C ILE A 23 -2.50 21.22 2.73
N LEU A 24 -3.34 21.01 1.71
CA LEU A 24 -4.35 21.97 1.25
C LEU A 24 -5.58 22.00 2.16
N ALA A 25 -5.98 20.84 2.69
CA ALA A 25 -7.18 20.69 3.51
C ALA A 25 -6.91 19.78 4.72
N PRO A 26 -6.05 20.20 5.67
CA PRO A 26 -5.69 19.39 6.83
C PRO A 26 -6.92 18.96 7.63
N GLY A 27 -7.95 19.81 7.73
CA GLY A 27 -9.22 19.46 8.37
C GLY A 27 -9.91 18.22 7.79
N LEU A 28 -9.93 18.09 6.45
CA LEU A 28 -10.50 16.92 5.77
C LEU A 28 -9.62 15.69 5.97
N ALA A 29 -8.30 15.84 5.81
CA ALA A 29 -7.34 14.75 6.04
C ALA A 29 -7.45 14.21 7.47
N MET A 30 -7.53 15.10 8.46
CA MET A 30 -7.65 14.75 9.87
C MET A 30 -8.94 13.99 10.18
N ARG A 31 -10.07 14.41 9.59
CA ARG A 31 -11.34 13.68 9.70
C ARG A 31 -11.23 12.29 9.06
N GLY A 32 -10.67 12.22 7.84
CA GLY A 32 -10.45 10.96 7.13
C GLY A 32 -9.58 9.96 7.91
N LEU A 33 -8.48 10.42 8.49
CA LEU A 33 -7.59 9.59 9.31
C LEU A 33 -8.28 9.04 10.58
N ARG A 34 -9.26 9.76 11.13
CA ARG A 34 -10.05 9.31 12.28
C ARG A 34 -11.17 8.35 11.90
N THR A 35 -11.81 8.54 10.74
CA THR A 35 -12.95 7.72 10.29
C THR A 35 -12.53 6.46 9.55
N PHE A 36 -11.43 6.51 8.79
CA PHE A 36 -10.94 5.39 7.98
C PHE A 36 -10.79 4.08 8.76
N PRO A 37 -10.16 4.05 9.96
CA PRO A 37 -9.99 2.81 10.71
C PRO A 37 -11.30 2.13 11.11
N ARG A 38 -12.37 2.91 11.25
CA ARG A 38 -13.70 2.43 11.68
C ARG A 38 -14.62 2.10 10.50
N SER A 39 -14.21 2.41 9.27
CA SER A 39 -15.06 2.21 8.10
C SER A 39 -15.04 0.74 7.65
N ARG A 40 -16.15 0.04 7.90
CA ARG A 40 -16.34 -1.33 7.42
C ARG A 40 -16.40 -1.41 5.89
N VAL A 41 -17.04 -0.43 5.24
CA VAL A 41 -17.16 -0.38 3.78
C VAL A 41 -15.78 -0.27 3.14
N MET A 42 -14.94 0.66 3.61
CA MET A 42 -13.58 0.80 3.09
C MET A 42 -12.74 -0.46 3.36
N GLY A 43 -12.91 -1.07 4.53
CA GLY A 43 -12.23 -2.33 4.85
C GLY A 43 -12.62 -3.46 3.92
N GLY A 44 -13.91 -3.61 3.62
CA GLY A 44 -14.37 -4.66 2.71
C GLY A 44 -13.95 -4.43 1.27
N VAL A 45 -14.05 -3.19 0.78
CA VAL A 45 -13.58 -2.83 -0.57
C VAL A 45 -12.08 -3.10 -0.71
N LEU A 46 -11.26 -2.63 0.24
CA LEU A 46 -9.81 -2.86 0.21
C LEU A 46 -9.47 -4.35 0.35
N SER A 47 -10.23 -5.10 1.16
CA SER A 47 -10.06 -6.54 1.31
C SER A 47 -10.29 -7.26 -0.02
N VAL A 48 -11.41 -6.98 -0.69
CA VAL A 48 -11.72 -7.58 -2.00
C VAL A 48 -10.64 -7.25 -3.03
N ILE A 49 -10.21 -5.98 -3.10
CA ILE A 49 -9.11 -5.56 -3.99
C ILE A 49 -7.82 -6.32 -3.66
N GLY A 50 -7.47 -6.41 -2.38
CA GLY A 50 -6.27 -7.11 -1.92
C GLY A 50 -6.30 -8.60 -2.26
N PHE A 51 -7.39 -9.30 -1.98
CA PHE A 51 -7.54 -10.73 -2.29
C PHE A 51 -7.58 -11.01 -3.80
N ALA A 52 -8.26 -10.16 -4.58
CA ALA A 52 -8.27 -10.27 -6.03
C ALA A 52 -6.86 -10.09 -6.62
N TRP A 53 -6.13 -9.08 -6.14
CA TRP A 53 -4.74 -8.86 -6.56
C TRP A 53 -3.83 -9.99 -6.09
N ALA A 54 -3.98 -10.50 -4.86
CA ALA A 54 -3.25 -11.67 -4.40
C ALA A 54 -3.49 -12.89 -5.30
N GLY A 55 -4.73 -13.14 -5.73
CA GLY A 55 -5.06 -14.21 -6.68
C GLY A 55 -4.45 -14.02 -8.06
N TRP A 56 -4.38 -12.77 -8.55
CA TRP A 56 -3.68 -12.44 -9.78
C TRP A 56 -2.18 -12.68 -9.68
N LEU A 57 -1.55 -12.29 -8.56
CA LEU A 57 -0.11 -12.51 -8.34
C LEU A 57 0.20 -14.00 -8.17
N LEU A 58 -0.68 -14.74 -7.48
CA LEU A 58 -0.62 -16.19 -7.36
C LEU A 58 -0.63 -16.85 -8.76
N HIS A 59 -1.36 -16.26 -9.73
CA HIS A 59 -1.44 -16.79 -11.09
C HIS A 59 -0.12 -16.69 -11.83
N GLN A 60 0.52 -15.53 -11.71
CA GLN A 60 1.75 -15.22 -12.40
C GLN A 60 2.97 -15.88 -11.78
N THR A 61 2.88 -16.27 -10.52
CA THR A 61 4.01 -16.83 -9.78
C THR A 61 4.05 -18.36 -9.97
N PRO A 62 5.14 -18.92 -10.53
CA PRO A 62 5.32 -20.36 -10.58
C PRO A 62 5.53 -20.89 -9.16
N MET A 63 4.72 -21.86 -8.73
CA MET A 63 4.77 -22.39 -7.35
C MET A 63 5.70 -23.61 -7.21
N GLY A 64 6.32 -24.06 -8.31
CA GLY A 64 7.24 -25.19 -8.33
C GLY A 64 6.58 -26.45 -7.75
N ARG A 65 7.06 -26.93 -6.61
CA ARG A 65 6.54 -28.14 -5.96
C ARG A 65 5.12 -28.00 -5.39
N PHE A 66 4.63 -26.78 -5.20
CA PHE A 66 3.28 -26.52 -4.67
C PHE A 66 2.22 -26.34 -5.76
N GLU A 67 2.57 -26.56 -7.04
CA GLU A 67 1.66 -26.36 -8.17
C GLU A 67 0.37 -27.18 -8.07
N GLN A 68 0.46 -28.40 -7.53
CA GLN A 68 -0.69 -29.26 -7.24
C GLN A 68 -1.73 -28.63 -6.30
N TYR A 69 -1.32 -27.70 -5.43
CA TYR A 69 -2.20 -27.01 -4.50
C TYR A 69 -2.76 -25.70 -5.05
N ARG A 70 -2.37 -25.30 -6.26
CA ARG A 70 -2.79 -24.02 -6.88
C ARG A 70 -4.30 -23.87 -6.88
N GLN A 71 -5.04 -24.89 -7.33
CA GLN A 71 -6.50 -24.85 -7.41
C GLN A 71 -7.14 -24.73 -6.02
N ALA A 72 -6.59 -25.42 -5.02
CA ALA A 72 -7.05 -25.31 -3.63
C ALA A 72 -6.81 -23.90 -3.08
N LEU A 73 -5.66 -23.29 -3.34
CA LEU A 73 -5.35 -21.91 -2.92
C LEU A 73 -6.29 -20.90 -3.60
N TYR A 74 -6.62 -21.09 -4.88
CA TYR A 74 -7.60 -20.25 -5.58
C TYR A 74 -9.00 -20.33 -5.01
N ALA A 75 -9.46 -21.54 -4.68
CA ALA A 75 -10.75 -21.73 -4.02
C ALA A 75 -10.75 -21.14 -2.60
N LEU A 76 -9.60 -21.19 -1.92
CA LEU A 76 -9.46 -20.70 -0.55
C LEU A 76 -9.45 -19.16 -0.47
N LEU A 77 -8.91 -18.45 -1.46
CA LEU A 77 -8.88 -16.98 -1.50
C LEU A 77 -10.25 -16.30 -1.28
N PRO A 78 -11.33 -16.61 -2.05
CA PRO A 78 -12.63 -16.00 -1.83
C PRO A 78 -13.23 -16.40 -0.48
N VAL A 79 -13.01 -17.64 -0.03
CA VAL A 79 -13.47 -18.11 1.28
C VAL A 79 -12.81 -17.31 2.41
N ILE A 80 -11.49 -17.14 2.38
CA ILE A 80 -10.77 -16.31 3.36
C ILE A 80 -11.23 -14.85 3.27
N CYS A 81 -11.42 -14.30 2.06
CA CYS A 81 -11.90 -12.93 1.89
C CYS A 81 -13.25 -12.73 2.60
N ILE A 82 -14.21 -13.65 2.41
CA ILE A 82 -15.51 -13.61 3.08
C ILE A 82 -15.35 -13.74 4.60
N LEU A 83 -14.60 -14.75 5.06
CA LEU A 83 -14.38 -15.00 6.48
C LEU A 83 -13.71 -13.81 7.18
N VAL A 84 -12.73 -13.17 6.55
CA VAL A 84 -12.06 -11.98 7.09
C VAL A 84 -13.04 -10.81 7.19
N ASN A 85 -13.89 -10.61 6.20
CA ASN A 85 -14.90 -9.54 6.23
C ASN A 85 -15.94 -9.74 7.35
N ILE A 86 -16.30 -10.99 7.66
CA ILE A 86 -17.27 -11.32 8.71
C ILE A 86 -16.61 -11.31 10.09
N LEU A 87 -15.51 -12.04 10.25
CA LEU A 87 -14.87 -12.30 11.55
C LEU A 87 -14.00 -11.13 12.04
N ASN A 88 -13.38 -10.38 11.13
CA ASN A 88 -12.46 -9.30 11.46
C ASN A 88 -13.07 -7.92 11.19
N SER A 89 -14.29 -7.70 11.65
CA SER A 89 -15.03 -6.46 11.38
C SER A 89 -14.44 -5.22 12.06
N GLU A 90 -13.66 -5.39 13.13
CA GLU A 90 -12.94 -4.30 13.80
C GLU A 90 -11.61 -4.01 13.10
N LEU A 91 -11.39 -2.74 12.74
CA LEU A 91 -10.15 -2.26 12.10
C LEU A 91 -9.76 -3.04 10.83
N LEU A 92 -10.76 -3.52 10.08
CA LEU A 92 -10.55 -4.21 8.81
C LEU A 92 -9.81 -3.34 7.79
N ALA A 93 -10.14 -2.04 7.73
CA ALA A 93 -9.54 -1.11 6.77
C ALA A 93 -8.01 -0.97 6.90
N PRO A 94 -7.44 -0.71 8.10
CA PRO A 94 -6.00 -0.71 8.29
C PRO A 94 -5.33 -2.04 7.91
N ARG A 95 -5.96 -3.17 8.24
CA ARG A 95 -5.42 -4.50 7.95
C ARG A 95 -5.43 -4.80 6.44
N ALA A 96 -6.53 -4.50 5.76
CA ALA A 96 -6.66 -4.64 4.31
C ALA A 96 -5.70 -3.70 3.56
N LEU A 97 -5.53 -2.45 4.04
CA LEU A 97 -4.51 -1.54 3.53
C LEU A 97 -3.11 -2.15 3.70
N GLY A 98 -2.82 -2.75 4.85
CA GLY A 98 -1.56 -3.47 5.09
C GLY A 98 -1.33 -4.62 4.10
N GLY A 99 -2.38 -5.37 3.77
CA GLY A 99 -2.34 -6.40 2.73
C GLY A 99 -1.95 -5.84 1.37
N ILE A 100 -2.59 -4.75 0.94
CA ILE A 100 -2.25 -4.07 -0.32
C ILE A 100 -0.80 -3.56 -0.30
N MET A 101 -0.34 -3.00 0.83
CA MET A 101 1.04 -2.53 0.99
C MET A 101 2.07 -3.68 0.86
N MET A 102 1.70 -4.92 1.16
CA MET A 102 2.56 -6.08 0.93
C MET A 102 2.55 -6.58 -0.52
N LEU A 103 1.49 -6.29 -1.28
CA LEU A 103 1.36 -6.69 -2.68
C LEU A 103 2.08 -5.74 -3.65
N VAL A 104 2.05 -4.44 -3.38
CA VAL A 104 2.71 -3.40 -4.20
C VAL A 104 4.21 -3.69 -4.45
N PRO A 105 5.01 -4.15 -3.47
CA PRO A 105 6.42 -4.51 -3.65
C PRO A 105 6.70 -5.54 -4.75
N ALA A 106 5.78 -6.48 -5.04
CA ALA A 106 6.05 -7.56 -5.99
C ALA A 106 6.39 -7.06 -7.42
N PRO A 107 5.53 -6.26 -8.08
CA PRO A 107 5.87 -5.68 -9.39
C PRO A 107 7.03 -4.68 -9.32
N LEU A 108 7.18 -3.94 -8.22
CA LEU A 108 8.27 -2.96 -8.04
C LEU A 108 9.64 -3.63 -8.03
N LEU A 109 9.81 -4.67 -7.21
CA LEU A 109 11.06 -5.42 -7.10
C LEU A 109 11.35 -6.20 -8.37
N GLY A 110 10.32 -6.73 -9.04
CA GLY A 110 10.45 -7.36 -10.35
C GLY A 110 11.03 -6.41 -11.40
N ALA A 111 10.54 -5.17 -11.46
CA ALA A 111 11.06 -4.16 -12.37
C ALA A 111 12.44 -3.62 -11.98
N ALA A 112 12.73 -3.50 -10.68
CA ALA A 112 13.99 -2.95 -10.19
C ALA A 112 15.17 -3.92 -10.34
N ARG A 113 14.94 -5.24 -10.28
CA ARG A 113 15.98 -6.29 -10.21
C ARG A 113 17.05 -6.18 -11.31
N TRP A 114 16.62 -5.88 -12.53
CA TRP A 114 17.48 -5.86 -13.71
C TRP A 114 17.72 -4.46 -14.28
N HIS A 115 17.26 -3.41 -13.59
CA HIS A 115 17.44 -2.05 -14.07
C HIS A 115 18.89 -1.59 -13.89
N PRO A 116 19.55 -0.96 -14.88
CA PRO A 116 20.98 -0.60 -14.78
C PRO A 116 21.26 0.58 -13.83
N SER A 117 20.28 1.48 -13.64
CA SER A 117 20.49 2.70 -12.81
C SER A 117 20.70 2.37 -11.31
N PRO A 118 21.74 2.93 -10.66
CA PRO A 118 21.94 2.82 -9.22
C PRO A 118 20.76 3.33 -8.39
N TRP A 119 19.99 4.29 -8.91
CA TRP A 119 18.83 4.87 -8.21
C TRP A 119 17.72 3.85 -7.94
N ARG A 120 17.73 2.69 -8.62
CA ARG A 120 16.81 1.56 -8.34
C ARG A 120 16.78 1.17 -6.86
N TYR A 121 17.86 1.38 -6.10
CA TYR A 121 17.91 1.09 -4.66
C TYR A 121 16.89 1.91 -3.87
N LEU A 122 16.54 3.13 -4.30
CA LEU A 122 15.50 3.92 -3.66
C LEU A 122 14.14 3.24 -3.76
N VAL A 123 13.81 2.69 -4.93
CA VAL A 123 12.56 1.93 -5.15
C VAL A 123 12.58 0.63 -4.34
N ILE A 124 13.72 -0.05 -4.28
CA ILE A 124 13.89 -1.29 -3.48
C ILE A 124 13.68 -1.00 -2.00
N VAL A 125 14.34 0.02 -1.44
CA VAL A 125 14.18 0.42 -0.04
C VAL A 125 12.73 0.80 0.26
N THR A 126 12.10 1.58 -0.63
CA THR A 126 10.67 1.93 -0.51
C THR A 126 9.79 0.69 -0.49
N ALA A 127 10.05 -0.29 -1.36
CA ALA A 127 9.32 -1.55 -1.40
C ALA A 127 9.44 -2.32 -0.08
N TYR A 128 10.64 -2.43 0.49
CA TYR A 128 10.83 -3.09 1.79
C TYR A 128 10.16 -2.34 2.95
N VAL A 129 10.19 -1.00 2.94
CA VAL A 129 9.46 -0.19 3.92
C VAL A 129 7.95 -0.45 3.83
N LEU A 130 7.41 -0.60 2.61
CA LEU A 130 6.00 -0.97 2.40
C LEU A 130 5.70 -2.37 2.94
N VAL A 131 6.56 -3.36 2.70
CA VAL A 131 6.40 -4.71 3.26
C VAL A 131 6.33 -4.65 4.79
N ILE A 132 7.30 -4.00 5.44
CA ILE A 132 7.37 -3.92 6.90
C ILE A 132 6.14 -3.20 7.47
N LYS A 133 5.75 -2.07 6.87
CA LYS A 133 4.53 -1.35 7.26
C LYS A 133 3.28 -2.20 7.05
N GLY A 134 3.20 -2.94 5.95
CA GLY A 134 2.09 -3.82 5.65
C GLY A 134 1.94 -4.93 6.68
N MET A 135 3.04 -5.60 7.02
CA MET A 135 3.08 -6.61 8.08
C MET A 135 2.67 -6.03 9.43
N ALA A 136 3.20 -4.86 9.80
CA ALA A 136 2.87 -4.19 11.06
C ALA A 136 1.38 -3.83 11.14
N LEU A 137 0.77 -3.37 10.05
CA LEU A 137 -0.65 -3.04 9.98
C LEU A 137 -1.56 -4.26 10.05
N ILE A 138 -1.14 -5.38 9.46
CA ILE A 138 -1.90 -6.62 9.55
C ILE A 138 -1.89 -7.18 10.97
N LEU A 139 -0.70 -7.24 11.58
CA LEU A 139 -0.49 -7.81 12.90
C LEU A 139 -1.06 -6.93 14.01
N SER A 140 -0.85 -5.60 13.91
CA SER A 140 -1.30 -4.64 14.91
C SER A 140 -1.95 -3.41 14.23
N PRO A 141 -3.23 -3.51 13.82
CA PRO A 141 -3.93 -2.42 13.13
C PRO A 141 -4.07 -1.15 13.99
N TYR A 142 -3.95 -1.27 15.32
CA TYR A 142 -3.96 -0.14 16.25
C TYR A 142 -2.79 0.84 16.03
N ILE A 143 -1.70 0.42 15.36
CA ILE A 143 -0.57 1.30 15.01
C ILE A 143 -1.06 2.42 14.08
N PHE A 144 -1.95 2.10 13.12
CA PHE A 144 -2.55 3.12 12.25
C PHE A 144 -3.34 4.14 13.06
N ARG A 145 -4.18 3.67 14.00
CA ARG A 145 -4.98 4.55 14.87
C ARG A 145 -4.08 5.48 15.69
N ARG A 146 -3.06 4.92 16.34
CA ARG A 146 -2.13 5.69 17.18
C ARG A 146 -1.29 6.68 16.35
N GLY A 147 -0.86 6.28 15.16
CA GLY A 147 -0.14 7.15 14.22
C GLY A 147 -1.02 8.27 13.68
N GLY A 148 -2.26 7.96 13.32
CA GLY A 148 -3.28 8.92 12.92
C GLY A 148 -3.55 9.93 14.03
N GLU A 149 -3.82 9.48 15.25
CA GLU A 149 -4.02 10.37 16.41
C GLU A 149 -2.85 11.34 16.61
N ARG A 150 -1.59 10.87 16.52
CA ARG A 150 -0.39 11.73 16.59
C ARG A 150 -0.36 12.77 15.47
N THR A 151 -0.69 12.38 14.25
CA THR A 151 -0.67 13.26 13.07
C THR A 151 -1.77 14.31 13.12
N VAL A 152 -2.91 13.96 13.73
CA VAL A 152 -4.10 14.80 13.86
C VAL A 152 -4.06 15.70 15.12
N LYS A 153 -2.98 15.68 15.92
CA LYS A 153 -2.82 16.57 17.09
C LYS A 153 -2.65 18.05 16.71
N SER A 154 -2.09 18.33 15.54
CA SER A 154 -1.84 19.69 15.08
C SER A 154 -1.93 19.74 13.56
N GLU A 155 -2.55 20.80 13.03
CA GLU A 155 -2.56 21.06 11.60
C GLU A 155 -1.15 21.23 11.04
N ALA A 156 -0.22 21.79 11.82
CA ALA A 156 1.18 21.93 11.42
C ALA A 156 1.85 20.56 11.23
N LEU A 157 1.57 19.59 12.11
CA LEU A 157 2.08 18.23 11.98
C LEU A 157 1.45 17.52 10.78
N CYS A 158 0.15 17.68 10.57
CA CYS A 158 -0.55 17.13 9.40
C CYS A 158 0.06 17.66 8.09
N ARG A 159 0.30 18.98 8.01
CA ARG A 159 0.95 19.62 6.86
C ARG A 159 2.41 19.19 6.70
N ALA A 160 3.16 19.03 7.78
CA ALA A 160 4.55 18.56 7.72
C ALA A 160 4.65 17.12 7.18
N TRP A 161 3.80 16.20 7.67
CA TRP A 161 3.71 14.84 7.14
C TRP A 161 3.25 14.82 5.68
N GLY A 162 2.28 15.68 5.33
CA GLY A 162 1.85 15.89 3.95
C GLY A 162 2.98 16.39 3.05
N GLY A 163 3.75 17.39 3.50
CA GLY A 163 4.89 17.95 2.78
C GLY A 163 5.99 16.91 2.55
N PHE A 164 6.35 16.13 3.58
CA PHE A 164 7.31 15.04 3.44
C PHE A 164 6.82 13.97 2.45
N GLY A 165 5.57 13.53 2.56
CA GLY A 165 4.99 12.56 1.65
C GLY A 165 4.89 13.07 0.20
N MET A 166 4.55 14.34 0.02
CA MET A 166 4.53 15.00 -1.30
C MET A 166 5.93 15.09 -1.90
N ALA A 167 6.95 15.43 -1.11
CA ALA A 167 8.33 15.45 -1.58
C ALA A 167 8.78 14.07 -2.08
N VAL A 168 8.41 13.00 -1.36
CA VAL A 168 8.66 11.62 -1.82
C VAL A 168 7.89 11.30 -3.10
N ALA A 169 6.63 11.68 -3.21
CA ALA A 169 5.81 11.46 -4.40
C ALA A 169 6.40 12.17 -5.63
N VAL A 170 6.79 13.44 -5.49
CA VAL A 170 7.44 14.22 -6.56
C VAL A 170 8.78 13.60 -6.92
N LEU A 171 9.60 13.20 -5.94
CA LEU A 171 10.89 12.54 -6.19
C LEU A 171 10.72 11.26 -7.02
N LEU A 172 9.70 10.45 -6.72
CA LEU A 172 9.40 9.24 -7.50
C LEU A 172 8.99 9.54 -8.95
N VAL A 173 8.20 10.59 -9.17
CA VAL A 173 7.82 11.02 -10.52
C VAL A 173 9.04 11.54 -11.28
N VAL A 174 9.85 12.40 -10.65
CA VAL A 174 11.06 12.97 -11.26
C VAL A 174 12.05 11.88 -11.63
N LEU A 175 12.34 10.93 -10.72
CA LEU A 175 13.21 9.79 -11.02
C LEU A 175 12.64 8.92 -12.14
N GLY A 176 11.33 8.72 -12.18
CA GLY A 176 10.66 7.98 -13.25
C GLY A 176 10.73 8.65 -14.61
N ILE A 177 10.86 9.98 -14.69
CA ILE A 177 10.98 10.71 -15.96
C ILE A 177 12.45 10.85 -16.39
N THR A 178 13.36 11.06 -15.44
CA THR A 178 14.74 11.50 -15.71
C THR A 178 15.79 10.38 -15.64
N VAL A 179 15.54 9.33 -14.84
CA VAL A 179 16.57 8.33 -14.49
C VAL A 179 16.19 6.89 -14.87
N TYR A 180 14.89 6.57 -14.89
CA TYR A 180 14.37 5.23 -15.21
C TYR A 180 13.75 5.17 -16.62
#